data_AF-A0A496TYD5-F1
#
_entry.id   AF-A0A496TYD5-F1
#
_cell.length_a   1.000
_cell.length_b   1.000
_cell.length_c   1.000
_cell.angle_alpha   90.00
_cell.angle_beta   90.00
_cell.angle_gamma   90.00
#
_symmetry.space_group_name_H-M   'P 1'
#
loop_
_entity.id
_entity.type
_entity.pdbx_description
1 polymer ?
#
loop_
_entity_poly.entity_id
_entity_poly.type
_entity_poly.pdbx_seq_one_letter_code
_entity_poly.pdbx_strand_id
1 'polypeptide(L)'
;MQRNYYIFSNGRLRRRQNTIYFEPVEGGEQREESGEEEAESRQLEAKRLDTEQEVPSENKETLEAGKQMPRKPIPVEDVEAFYVFGEVDFNTKLLNFLAQKKISVHIFNYYGFYSGSYYPREYLNSGFLLVKQVQTYLDPQKRIALAREIVKTGIDNILRNLKYYQARRSSSTLQKLIKTIEEHLAAVGRVDTVSELMGIEGRVRERYYESFNEILSLEEPFVKRVRRPPDNMLNALISFGNSLLYATTLGEIYRTQLSPTISFLHEPGDRRFSLALDISEVFKPLLVDRLIF
;
A
#
# COMPACT_ATOMS: atom_id res chain seq x y z
N MET A 1 -10.03 -10.42 19.50
CA MET A 1 -9.97 -10.23 18.05
C MET A 1 -8.58 -9.74 17.73
N GLN A 2 -7.89 -10.34 16.76
CA GLN A 2 -6.57 -9.86 16.33
C GLN A 2 -6.69 -8.44 15.75
N ARG A 3 -5.61 -7.66 15.83
CA ARG A 3 -5.53 -6.30 15.29
C ARG A 3 -4.17 -5.99 14.70
N ASN A 4 -4.15 -5.02 13.79
CA ASN A 4 -2.93 -4.46 13.24
C ASN A 4 -2.22 -3.56 14.26
N TYR A 5 -0.88 -3.63 14.29
CA TYR A 5 -0.02 -2.78 15.11
C TYR A 5 0.81 -1.85 14.22
N TYR A 6 0.59 -0.55 14.36
CA TYR A 6 1.30 0.51 13.63
C TYR A 6 2.44 1.05 14.51
N ILE A 7 3.68 0.99 14.02
CA ILE A 7 4.88 1.41 14.75
C ILE A 7 5.49 2.60 14.01
N PHE A 8 5.29 3.79 14.59
CA PHE A 8 5.83 5.06 14.07
C PHE A 8 7.12 5.48 14.77
N SER A 9 7.35 5.00 15.99
CA SER A 9 8.54 5.35 16.77
C SER A 9 9.72 4.45 16.44
N ASN A 10 10.92 5.02 16.52
CA ASN A 10 12.15 4.25 16.41
C ASN A 10 12.31 3.34 17.64
N GLY A 11 12.86 2.15 17.44
CA GLY A 11 12.95 1.20 18.54
C GLY A 11 13.39 -0.20 18.14
N ARG A 12 13.12 -1.16 19.01
CA ARG A 12 13.44 -2.57 18.79
C ARG A 12 12.27 -3.46 19.13
N LEU A 13 11.96 -4.41 18.24
CA LEU A 13 11.02 -5.49 18.52
C LEU A 13 11.76 -6.73 19.00
N ARG A 14 11.37 -7.25 20.17
CA ARG A 14 11.96 -8.45 20.76
C ARG A 14 10.90 -9.46 21.17
N ARG A 15 11.17 -10.74 20.94
CA ARG A 15 10.35 -11.84 21.45
C ARG A 15 10.86 -12.29 22.82
N ARG A 16 9.94 -12.47 23.78
CA ARG A 16 10.15 -13.27 24.99
C ARG A 16 8.95 -14.20 25.18
N GLN A 17 9.18 -15.51 25.08
CA GLN A 17 8.14 -16.55 25.07
C GLN A 17 7.06 -16.29 24.01
N ASN A 18 5.80 -16.05 24.41
CA ASN A 18 4.65 -15.76 23.54
C ASN A 18 4.32 -14.25 23.47
N THR A 19 5.16 -13.40 24.03
CA THR A 19 4.94 -11.95 24.06
C THR A 19 6.02 -11.28 23.22
N ILE A 20 5.60 -10.34 22.38
CA ILE A 20 6.47 -9.42 21.66
C ILE A 20 6.57 -8.16 22.50
N TYR A 21 7.76 -7.59 22.62
CA TYR A 21 8.02 -6.35 23.31
C TYR A 21 8.49 -5.33 22.30
N PHE A 22 7.91 -4.14 22.34
CA PHE A 22 8.47 -2.96 21.69
C PHE A 22 9.27 -2.17 22.73
N GLU A 23 10.56 -1.99 22.45
CA GLU A 23 11.52 -1.24 23.25
C GLU A 23 11.86 0.04 22.46
N PRO A 24 11.20 1.18 22.74
CA PRO A 24 11.52 2.43 22.04
C PRO A 24 12.91 2.93 22.46
N VAL A 25 13.62 3.59 21.53
CA VAL A 25 14.93 4.21 21.79
C VAL A 25 14.71 5.71 22.07
N GLU A 26 15.24 6.25 23.18
CA GLU A 26 15.19 7.69 23.48
C GLU A 26 16.07 8.47 22.48
N GLY A 27 15.59 9.62 22.00
CA GLY A 27 16.36 10.55 21.16
C GLY A 27 16.15 10.44 19.65
N GLY A 28 15.31 9.53 19.17
CA GLY A 28 14.89 9.47 17.77
C GLY A 28 13.75 10.46 17.48
N GLU A 29 14.00 11.77 17.58
CA GLU A 29 13.34 12.65 16.62
C GLU A 29 13.72 12.13 15.23
N GLN A 30 12.78 12.16 14.27
CA GLN A 30 13.11 11.89 12.87
C GLN A 30 14.36 12.70 12.57
N ARG A 31 15.50 12.04 12.29
CA ARG A 31 16.65 12.78 11.77
C ARG A 31 16.13 13.45 10.52
N GLU A 32 16.08 14.78 10.53
CA GLU A 32 16.03 15.55 9.30
C GLU A 32 17.38 15.32 8.60
N GLU A 33 17.57 14.13 8.03
CA GLU A 33 18.61 13.94 7.02
C GLU A 33 18.18 14.82 5.86
N SER A 34 18.92 15.91 5.67
CA SER A 34 18.71 16.84 4.57
C SER A 34 18.70 16.05 3.27
N GLY A 35 17.79 16.39 2.35
CA GLY A 35 17.62 15.69 1.07
C GLY A 35 18.86 15.65 0.15
N GLU A 36 20.00 16.17 0.60
CA GLU A 36 21.30 16.14 -0.06
C GLU A 36 22.03 14.79 0.15
N GLU A 37 21.94 14.15 1.33
CA GLU A 37 22.63 12.87 1.60
C GLU A 37 22.01 11.68 0.83
N GLU A 38 20.71 11.71 0.54
CA GLU A 38 20.06 10.71 -0.31
C GLU A 38 20.38 10.89 -1.81
N ALA A 39 20.63 12.12 -2.27
CA ALA A 39 21.02 12.38 -3.65
C ALA A 39 22.45 11.85 -3.93
N GLU A 40 23.36 11.98 -2.95
CA GLU A 40 24.68 11.36 -2.99
C GLU A 40 24.60 9.83 -2.89
N SER A 41 23.74 9.29 -2.02
CA SER A 41 23.55 7.83 -1.88
C SER A 41 23.04 7.18 -3.18
N ARG A 42 22.12 7.84 -3.90
CA ARG A 42 21.65 7.39 -5.23
C ARG A 42 22.71 7.50 -6.33
N GLN A 43 23.67 8.43 -6.20
CA GLN A 43 24.81 8.52 -7.13
C GLN A 43 25.90 7.50 -6.83
N LEU A 44 26.07 7.11 -5.57
CA LEU A 44 27.04 6.10 -5.10
C LEU A 44 26.62 4.66 -5.43
N GLU A 45 25.33 4.33 -5.36
CA GLU A 45 24.82 2.99 -5.74
C GLU A 45 24.94 2.69 -7.24
N ALA A 46 25.05 3.71 -8.10
CA ALA A 46 25.27 3.55 -9.54
C ALA A 46 26.75 3.31 -9.92
N LYS A 47 27.69 3.36 -8.97
CA LYS A 47 29.14 3.34 -9.24
C LYS A 47 29.95 2.23 -8.58
N ARG A 48 29.32 1.23 -7.93
CA ARG A 48 30.04 0.11 -7.30
C ARG A 48 29.67 -1.23 -7.93
N LEU A 49 30.25 -1.48 -9.10
CA LEU A 49 30.70 -2.80 -9.50
C LEU A 49 32.23 -2.76 -9.44
N ASP A 50 32.80 -3.78 -8.82
CA ASP A 50 34.24 -4.04 -8.63
C ASP A 50 34.94 -3.25 -7.52
N THR A 51 34.97 -3.81 -6.30
CA THR A 51 36.22 -4.12 -5.56
C THR A 51 35.94 -4.87 -4.25
N GLU A 52 36.73 -5.91 -4.01
CA GLU A 52 36.81 -6.69 -2.76
C GLU A 52 37.59 -5.93 -1.66
N GLN A 53 37.47 -6.44 -0.42
CA GLN A 53 38.18 -6.07 0.83
C GLN A 53 37.59 -4.84 1.55
N GLU A 54 37.44 -4.78 2.88
CA GLU A 54 38.01 -5.50 4.04
C GLU A 54 37.04 -5.27 5.22
N VAL A 55 37.00 -6.15 6.23
CA VAL A 55 36.12 -6.00 7.42
C VAL A 55 36.91 -5.31 8.54
N PRO A 56 36.55 -4.10 9.02
CA PRO A 56 37.12 -3.55 10.24
C PRO A 56 36.29 -3.97 11.46
N SER A 57 37.01 -4.49 12.44
CA SER A 57 36.59 -4.88 13.76
C SER A 57 36.19 -3.71 14.67
N GLU A 58 35.20 -3.98 15.52
CA GLU A 58 34.93 -3.39 16.84
C GLU A 58 34.96 -1.86 17.00
N ASN A 59 33.78 -1.24 16.96
CA ASN A 59 33.46 -0.08 17.80
C ASN A 59 32.43 -0.50 18.85
N LYS A 60 32.90 -0.77 20.07
CA LYS A 60 32.07 -0.79 21.28
C LYS A 60 31.81 0.66 21.69
N GLU A 61 30.76 1.25 21.13
CA GLU A 61 30.19 2.44 21.73
C GLU A 61 29.38 2.03 22.96
N THR A 62 29.91 2.43 24.12
CA THR A 62 29.27 2.30 25.42
C THR A 62 28.04 3.21 25.43
N LEU A 63 26.85 2.63 25.21
CA LEU A 63 25.58 3.34 25.33
C LEU A 63 25.42 3.83 26.78
N GLU A 64 25.48 5.15 26.96
CA GLU A 64 25.06 5.79 28.21
C GLU A 64 23.61 5.37 28.52
N ALA A 65 23.35 5.06 29.79
CA ALA A 65 22.07 4.56 30.27
C ALA A 65 21.00 5.67 30.24
N GLY A 66 20.47 5.97 29.05
CA GLY A 66 19.22 6.70 28.87
C GLY A 66 18.07 6.00 29.62
N LYS A 67 17.08 6.78 30.07
CA LYS A 67 15.95 6.26 30.82
C LYS A 67 15.26 5.20 29.96
N GLN A 68 15.24 3.95 30.41
CA GLN A 68 14.50 2.90 29.71
C GLN A 68 13.01 3.25 29.75
N MET A 69 12.50 3.77 28.63
CA MET A 69 11.08 3.89 28.41
C MET A 69 10.40 2.52 28.62
N PRO A 70 9.19 2.50 29.21
CA PRO A 70 8.55 1.25 29.59
C PRO A 70 8.33 0.37 28.37
N ARG A 71 8.84 -0.85 28.42
CA ARG A 71 8.64 -1.84 27.36
C ARG A 71 7.15 -2.09 27.20
N LYS A 72 6.64 -1.99 25.97
CA LYS A 72 5.23 -2.23 25.70
C LYS A 72 5.03 -3.71 25.35
N PRO A 73 4.36 -4.52 26.19
CA PRO A 73 4.06 -5.89 25.85
C PRO A 73 2.95 -5.94 24.80
N ILE A 74 3.13 -6.79 23.80
CA ILE A 74 2.21 -7.07 22.71
C ILE A 74 2.00 -8.59 22.69
N PRO A 75 0.89 -9.10 23.26
CA PRO A 75 0.57 -10.52 23.20
C PRO A 75 0.43 -10.96 21.74
N VAL A 76 1.13 -12.02 21.35
CA VAL A 76 1.16 -12.43 19.94
C VAL A 76 -0.21 -12.84 19.40
N GLU A 77 -1.09 -13.36 20.26
CA GLU A 77 -2.44 -13.80 19.89
C GLU A 77 -3.36 -12.62 19.54
N ASP A 78 -2.99 -11.40 19.92
CA ASP A 78 -3.69 -10.16 19.55
C ASP A 78 -3.18 -9.56 18.24
N VAL A 79 -2.09 -10.08 17.68
CA VAL A 79 -1.42 -9.49 16.51
C VAL A 79 -1.92 -10.12 15.24
N GLU A 80 -2.41 -9.27 14.35
CA GLU A 80 -2.73 -9.60 12.97
C GLU A 80 -1.52 -9.40 12.04
N ALA A 81 -1.02 -8.17 12.01
CA ALA A 81 0.16 -7.77 11.25
C ALA A 81 0.83 -6.56 11.91
N PHE A 82 2.11 -6.36 11.59
CA PHE A 82 2.85 -5.15 11.94
C PHE A 82 3.00 -4.23 10.73
N TYR A 83 2.77 -2.93 10.92
CA TYR A 83 3.01 -1.88 9.96
C TYR A 83 4.09 -0.96 10.52
N VAL A 84 5.29 -1.01 9.95
CA VAL A 84 6.49 -0.36 10.47
C VAL A 84 6.83 0.86 9.62
N PHE A 85 6.77 2.04 10.22
CA PHE A 85 7.11 3.34 9.60
C PHE A 85 8.38 3.95 10.18
N GLY A 86 8.69 3.66 11.45
CA GLY A 86 9.93 4.11 12.10
C GLY A 86 11.11 3.16 11.84
N GLU A 87 12.28 3.58 12.29
CA GLU A 87 13.50 2.76 12.27
C GLU A 87 13.43 1.72 13.38
N VAL A 88 13.11 0.48 13.01
CA VAL A 88 12.88 -0.61 13.97
C VAL A 88 13.85 -1.76 13.75
N ASP A 89 14.63 -2.05 14.79
CA ASP A 89 15.46 -3.23 14.86
C ASP A 89 14.65 -4.49 15.18
N PHE A 90 14.94 -5.59 14.49
CA PHE A 90 14.53 -6.93 14.88
C PHE A 90 15.55 -7.97 14.41
N ASN A 91 15.44 -9.20 14.93
CA ASN A 91 16.34 -10.29 14.58
C ASN A 91 15.60 -11.49 13.97
N THR A 92 16.37 -12.44 13.45
CA THR A 92 15.85 -13.67 12.82
C THR A 92 14.98 -14.52 13.77
N LYS A 93 15.24 -14.47 15.08
CA LYS A 93 14.42 -15.17 16.09
C LYS A 93 12.99 -14.60 16.17
N LEU A 94 12.83 -13.28 16.01
CA LEU A 94 11.51 -12.67 15.91
C LEU A 94 10.83 -13.07 14.60
N LEU A 95 11.52 -12.94 13.46
CA LEU A 95 10.95 -13.29 12.15
C LEU A 95 10.48 -14.74 12.08
N ASN A 96 11.29 -15.69 12.56
CA ASN A 96 10.91 -17.10 12.65
C ASN A 96 9.65 -17.32 13.52
N PHE A 97 9.51 -16.56 14.60
CA PHE A 97 8.33 -16.64 15.45
C PHE A 97 7.08 -16.06 14.79
N LEU A 98 7.20 -14.89 14.15
CA LEU A 98 6.12 -14.30 13.38
C LEU A 98 5.68 -15.24 12.25
N ALA A 99 6.63 -15.92 11.60
CA ALA A 99 6.32 -16.91 10.59
C ALA A 99 5.52 -18.11 11.13
N GLN A 100 5.91 -18.66 12.28
CA GLN A 100 5.16 -19.73 12.96
C GLN A 100 3.74 -19.30 13.33
N LYS A 101 3.58 -18.02 13.71
CA LYS A 101 2.30 -17.41 14.08
C LYS A 101 1.54 -16.83 12.89
N LYS A 102 2.09 -16.94 11.67
CA LYS A 102 1.51 -16.44 10.42
C LYS A 102 1.22 -14.94 10.44
N ILE A 103 2.07 -14.17 11.12
CA ILE A 103 1.99 -12.70 11.23
C ILE A 103 2.92 -12.06 10.20
N SER A 104 2.35 -11.19 9.37
CA SER A 104 3.11 -10.41 8.38
C SER A 104 3.69 -9.14 8.97
N VAL A 105 4.78 -8.65 8.37
CA VAL A 105 5.38 -7.35 8.70
C VAL A 105 5.47 -6.54 7.42
N HIS A 106 4.78 -5.40 7.37
CA HIS A 106 4.80 -4.45 6.26
C HIS A 106 5.73 -3.29 6.62
N ILE A 107 6.66 -2.98 5.71
CA ILE A 107 7.67 -1.94 5.89
C ILE A 107 7.34 -0.77 4.96
N PHE A 108 7.42 0.44 5.51
CA PHE A 108 7.21 1.69 4.81
C PHE A 108 8.48 2.54 4.89
N ASN A 109 8.73 3.37 3.88
CA ASN A 109 9.84 4.32 3.91
C ASN A 109 9.47 5.57 4.74
N TYR A 110 10.43 6.50 4.86
CA TYR A 110 10.26 7.77 5.58
C TYR A 110 9.00 8.55 5.17
N TYR A 111 8.69 8.58 3.88
CA TYR A 111 7.50 9.26 3.34
C TYR A 111 6.21 8.43 3.46
N GLY A 112 6.23 7.29 4.15
CA GLY A 112 5.08 6.41 4.35
C GLY A 112 4.67 5.61 3.10
N PHE A 113 5.54 5.52 2.08
CA PHE A 113 5.31 4.64 0.94
C PHE A 113 5.63 3.19 1.30
N TYR A 114 4.83 2.27 0.79
CA TYR A 114 5.11 0.84 0.91
C TYR A 114 6.47 0.49 0.29
N SER A 115 7.40 -0.01 1.11
CA SER A 115 8.72 -0.48 0.69
C SER A 115 8.71 -1.98 0.39
N GLY A 116 7.98 -2.75 1.19
CA GLY A 116 7.98 -4.20 1.08
C GLY A 116 7.26 -4.85 2.24
N SER A 117 7.30 -6.18 2.27
CA SER A 117 6.75 -6.94 3.37
C SER A 117 7.51 -8.23 3.57
N TYR A 118 7.71 -8.59 4.83
CA TYR A 118 8.02 -9.96 5.21
C TYR A 118 6.71 -10.74 5.30
N TYR A 119 6.55 -11.67 4.37
CA TYR A 119 5.48 -12.66 4.42
C TYR A 119 6.01 -13.96 5.02
N PRO A 120 5.32 -14.53 6.02
CA PRO A 120 5.52 -15.92 6.41
C PRO A 120 5.43 -16.86 5.22
N ARG A 121 5.93 -18.08 5.37
CA ARG A 121 5.76 -19.12 4.35
C ARG A 121 4.26 -19.38 4.12
N GLU A 122 3.85 -19.33 2.85
CA GLU A 122 2.48 -19.63 2.44
C GLU A 122 2.01 -20.96 3.04
N TYR A 123 0.84 -20.93 3.69
CA TYR A 123 0.27 -22.08 4.41
C TYR A 123 -1.04 -22.58 3.78
N LEU A 124 -1.63 -21.84 2.84
CA LEU A 124 -2.85 -22.18 2.12
C LEU A 124 -2.57 -22.47 0.65
N ASN A 125 -1.53 -23.24 0.37
CA ASN A 125 -1.13 -23.55 -1.00
C ASN A 125 -2.21 -24.38 -1.72
N SER A 126 -2.58 -23.99 -2.94
CA SER A 126 -3.47 -24.76 -3.82
C SER A 126 -2.95 -24.73 -5.25
N GLY A 127 -2.24 -25.80 -5.64
CA GLY A 127 -1.77 -25.94 -7.03
C GLY A 127 -2.92 -25.93 -8.05
N PHE A 128 -4.07 -26.48 -7.68
CA PHE A 128 -5.28 -26.45 -8.52
C PHE A 128 -5.75 -25.02 -8.79
N LEU A 129 -5.88 -24.18 -7.75
CA LEU A 129 -6.33 -22.80 -7.92
C LEU A 129 -5.29 -21.96 -8.68
N LEU A 130 -4.00 -22.15 -8.39
CA LEU A 130 -2.92 -21.49 -9.13
C LEU A 130 -3.01 -21.77 -10.63
N VAL A 131 -3.15 -23.05 -11.02
CA VAL A 131 -3.35 -23.43 -12.43
C VAL A 131 -4.59 -22.76 -13.00
N LYS A 132 -5.69 -22.66 -12.25
CA LYS A 132 -6.90 -21.97 -12.70
C LYS A 132 -6.71 -20.46 -12.87
N GLN A 133 -5.97 -19.78 -11.98
CA GLN A 133 -5.64 -18.37 -12.15
C GLN A 133 -4.81 -18.15 -13.41
N VAL A 134 -3.78 -18.98 -13.65
CA VAL A 134 -2.97 -18.91 -14.87
C VAL A 134 -3.81 -19.16 -16.12
N GLN A 135 -4.63 -20.22 -16.13
CA GLN A 135 -5.53 -20.53 -17.25
C GLN A 135 -6.50 -19.39 -17.55
N THR A 136 -6.99 -18.72 -16.51
CA THR A 136 -7.92 -17.59 -16.64
C THR A 136 -7.21 -16.34 -17.18
N TYR A 137 -5.97 -16.10 -16.73
CA TYR A 137 -5.14 -15.00 -17.22
C TYR A 137 -4.75 -15.16 -18.70
N LEU A 138 -4.39 -16.37 -19.12
CA LEU A 138 -3.98 -16.69 -20.49
C LEU A 138 -5.17 -16.70 -21.47
N ASP A 139 -6.40 -16.83 -21.00
CA ASP A 139 -7.62 -16.78 -21.79
C ASP A 139 -8.11 -15.31 -21.89
N PRO A 140 -7.97 -14.64 -23.04
CA PRO A 140 -8.27 -13.21 -23.15
C PRO A 140 -9.72 -12.87 -22.80
N GLN A 141 -10.66 -13.76 -23.11
CA GLN A 141 -12.10 -13.56 -22.85
C GLN A 141 -12.40 -13.65 -21.36
N LYS A 142 -11.77 -14.60 -20.65
CA LYS A 142 -11.93 -14.69 -19.19
C LYS A 142 -11.20 -13.58 -18.45
N ARG A 143 -9.97 -13.24 -18.89
CA ARG A 143 -9.19 -12.15 -18.31
C ARG A 143 -9.95 -10.82 -18.40
N ILE A 144 -10.46 -10.46 -19.58
CA ILE A 144 -11.19 -9.21 -19.75
C ILE A 144 -12.51 -9.20 -18.98
N ALA A 145 -13.20 -10.34 -18.86
CA ALA A 145 -14.41 -10.42 -18.05
C ALA A 145 -14.14 -10.06 -16.58
N LEU A 146 -13.08 -10.60 -15.98
CA LEU A 146 -12.70 -10.25 -14.60
C LEU A 146 -12.21 -8.80 -14.46
N ALA A 147 -11.37 -8.34 -15.40
CA ALA A 147 -10.89 -6.95 -15.40
C ALA A 147 -12.05 -5.95 -15.51
N ARG A 148 -13.08 -6.28 -16.30
CA ARG A 148 -14.28 -5.46 -16.48
C ARG A 148 -15.07 -5.33 -15.18
N GLU A 149 -15.25 -6.41 -14.44
CA GLU A 149 -15.95 -6.38 -13.15
C GLU A 149 -15.20 -5.54 -12.11
N ILE A 150 -13.86 -5.62 -12.08
CA ILE A 150 -13.02 -4.79 -11.21
C ILE A 150 -13.22 -3.30 -11.52
N VAL A 151 -13.06 -2.92 -12.80
CA VAL A 151 -13.19 -1.52 -13.25
C VAL A 151 -14.60 -1.01 -13.00
N LYS A 152 -15.63 -1.77 -13.40
CA LYS A 152 -17.04 -1.40 -13.21
C LYS A 152 -17.34 -1.14 -11.74
N THR A 153 -16.95 -2.05 -10.85
CA THR A 153 -17.19 -1.92 -9.41
C THR A 153 -16.44 -0.71 -8.82
N GLY A 154 -15.19 -0.47 -9.25
CA GLY A 154 -14.43 0.71 -8.85
C GLY A 154 -15.12 2.02 -9.26
N ILE A 155 -15.63 2.10 -10.50
CA ILE A 155 -16.38 3.26 -11.01
C ILE A 155 -17.71 3.43 -10.27
N ASP A 156 -18.44 2.34 -9.98
CA ASP A 156 -19.68 2.41 -9.22
C ASP A 156 -19.45 2.96 -7.80
N ASN A 157 -18.35 2.56 -7.14
CA ASN A 157 -17.96 3.09 -5.83
C ASN A 157 -17.57 4.58 -5.88
N ILE A 158 -16.89 5.01 -6.96
CA ILE A 158 -16.63 6.42 -7.25
C ILE A 158 -17.95 7.20 -7.37
N LEU A 159 -18.87 6.72 -8.22
CA LEU A 159 -20.16 7.38 -8.45
C LEU A 159 -21.00 7.46 -7.17
N ARG A 160 -20.91 6.44 -6.31
CA ARG A 160 -21.58 6.45 -5.00
C ARG A 160 -21.09 7.59 -4.12
N ASN A 161 -19.79 7.86 -4.08
CA ASN A 161 -19.24 9.01 -3.36
C ASN A 161 -19.71 10.33 -3.99
N LEU A 162 -19.57 10.47 -5.31
CA LEU A 162 -19.94 11.70 -6.00
C LEU A 162 -21.42 12.05 -5.81
N LYS A 163 -22.32 11.07 -5.97
CA LYS A 163 -23.77 11.27 -5.76
C LYS A 163 -24.09 11.66 -4.32
N TYR A 164 -23.39 11.10 -3.34
CA TYR A 164 -23.54 11.45 -1.93
C TYR A 164 -23.18 12.92 -1.64
N TYR A 165 -22.09 13.43 -2.22
CA TYR A 165 -21.68 14.83 -2.04
C TYR A 165 -22.49 15.79 -2.92
N GLN A 166 -22.88 15.38 -4.13
CA GLN A 166 -23.77 16.14 -4.99
C GLN A 166 -25.09 16.47 -4.29
N ALA A 167 -25.69 15.49 -3.62
CA ALA A 167 -26.94 15.69 -2.89
C ALA A 167 -26.83 16.71 -1.72
N ARG A 168 -25.62 17.00 -1.23
CA ARG A 168 -25.37 17.95 -0.14
C ARG A 168 -24.95 19.33 -0.61
N ARG A 169 -24.19 19.39 -1.71
CA ARG A 169 -23.59 20.63 -2.22
C ARG A 169 -24.40 21.24 -3.37
N SER A 170 -25.19 20.46 -4.09
CA SER A 170 -25.95 20.89 -5.28
C SER A 170 -25.07 21.62 -6.32
N SER A 171 -23.85 21.12 -6.56
CA SER A 171 -22.88 21.74 -7.47
C SER A 171 -23.16 21.34 -8.93
N SER A 172 -23.22 22.33 -9.82
CA SER A 172 -23.37 22.07 -11.25
C SER A 172 -22.12 21.43 -11.87
N THR A 173 -20.94 21.73 -11.33
CA THR A 173 -19.65 21.14 -11.74
C THR A 173 -19.64 19.64 -11.45
N LEU A 174 -19.99 19.26 -10.21
CA LEU A 174 -20.08 17.85 -9.81
C LEU A 174 -21.09 17.07 -10.65
N GLN A 175 -22.24 17.66 -10.97
CA GLN A 175 -23.24 17.02 -11.83
C GLN A 175 -22.69 16.71 -13.23
N LYS A 176 -21.91 17.63 -13.83
CA LYS A 176 -21.25 17.40 -15.12
C LYS A 176 -20.21 16.27 -15.03
N LEU A 177 -19.38 16.27 -14.00
CA LEU A 177 -18.37 15.23 -13.78
C LEU A 177 -19.00 13.84 -13.58
N ILE A 178 -20.09 13.76 -12.80
CA ILE A 178 -20.86 12.51 -12.63
C ILE A 178 -21.34 12.00 -13.98
N LYS A 179 -21.95 12.85 -14.81
CA LYS A 179 -22.45 12.45 -16.13
C LYS A 179 -21.32 11.91 -17.02
N THR A 180 -20.18 12.58 -17.06
CA THR A 180 -19.00 12.11 -17.82
C THR A 180 -18.51 10.73 -17.35
N ILE A 181 -18.51 10.49 -16.03
CA ILE A 181 -18.11 9.20 -15.46
C ILE A 181 -19.15 8.11 -15.77
N GLU A 182 -20.45 8.43 -15.77
CA GLU A 182 -21.52 7.51 -16.18
C GLU A 182 -21.42 7.13 -17.67
N GLU A 183 -21.02 8.07 -18.54
CA GLU A 183 -20.73 7.80 -19.96
C GLU A 183 -19.54 6.85 -20.12
N HIS A 184 -18.47 7.03 -19.33
CA HIS A 184 -17.35 6.10 -19.29
C HIS A 184 -17.75 4.72 -18.77
N LEU A 185 -18.58 4.64 -17.73
CA LEU A 185 -19.12 3.39 -17.21
C LEU A 185 -19.90 2.61 -18.29
N ALA A 186 -20.72 3.31 -19.07
CA ALA A 186 -21.47 2.70 -20.17
C ALA A 186 -20.55 2.14 -21.29
N ALA A 187 -19.33 2.69 -21.45
CA ALA A 187 -18.35 2.23 -22.42
C ALA A 187 -17.55 0.99 -21.97
N VAL A 188 -17.46 0.71 -20.66
CA VAL A 188 -16.71 -0.44 -20.10
C VAL A 188 -17.14 -1.78 -20.70
N GLY A 189 -18.41 -1.95 -21.02
CA GLY A 189 -18.94 -3.17 -21.65
C GLY A 189 -18.57 -3.36 -23.12
N ARG A 190 -18.08 -2.31 -23.80
CA ARG A 190 -17.87 -2.28 -25.25
C ARG A 190 -16.40 -2.40 -25.68
N VAL A 191 -15.48 -2.37 -24.72
CA VAL A 191 -14.04 -2.50 -25.01
C VAL A 191 -13.63 -3.97 -25.05
N ASP A 192 -12.70 -4.26 -25.95
CA ASP A 192 -12.26 -5.62 -26.30
C ASP A 192 -10.87 -5.96 -25.73
N THR A 193 -10.17 -4.96 -25.18
CA THR A 193 -8.85 -5.17 -24.58
C THR A 193 -8.74 -4.63 -23.15
N VAL A 194 -7.87 -5.26 -22.36
CA VAL A 194 -7.55 -4.79 -21.00
C VAL A 194 -6.86 -3.43 -21.03
N SER A 195 -6.07 -3.13 -22.07
CA SER A 195 -5.42 -1.83 -22.25
C SER A 195 -6.45 -0.69 -22.39
N GLU A 196 -7.50 -0.90 -23.18
CA GLU A 196 -8.59 0.07 -23.31
C GLU A 196 -9.37 0.24 -22.01
N LEU A 197 -9.61 -0.85 -21.26
CA LEU A 197 -10.21 -0.78 -19.92
C LEU A 197 -9.39 0.08 -18.96
N MET A 198 -8.06 -0.10 -18.94
CA MET A 198 -7.16 0.74 -18.13
C MET A 198 -7.21 2.21 -18.58
N GLY A 199 -7.35 2.47 -19.89
CA GLY A 199 -7.55 3.81 -20.40
C GLY A 199 -8.85 4.47 -19.90
N ILE A 200 -9.94 3.69 -19.80
CA ILE A 200 -11.20 4.16 -19.20
C ILE A 200 -11.00 4.44 -17.71
N GLU A 201 -10.39 3.51 -16.96
CA GLU A 201 -10.10 3.66 -15.53
C GLU A 201 -9.31 4.95 -15.25
N GLY A 202 -8.24 5.20 -16.00
CA GLY A 202 -7.41 6.39 -15.85
C GLY A 202 -8.18 7.69 -16.09
N ARG A 203 -9.02 7.75 -17.13
CA ARG A 203 -9.88 8.92 -17.40
C ARG A 203 -10.92 9.12 -16.30
N VAL A 204 -11.54 8.06 -15.81
CA VAL A 204 -12.50 8.16 -14.70
C VAL A 204 -11.79 8.67 -13.44
N ARG A 205 -10.61 8.14 -13.10
CA ARG A 205 -9.82 8.64 -11.96
C ARG A 205 -9.46 10.10 -12.09
N GLU A 206 -9.09 10.56 -13.28
CA GLU A 206 -8.80 11.98 -13.54
C GLU A 206 -10.02 12.87 -13.22
N ARG A 207 -11.20 12.54 -13.77
CA ARG A 207 -12.44 13.31 -13.50
C ARG A 207 -12.90 13.19 -12.06
N TYR A 208 -12.65 12.04 -11.44
CA TYR A 208 -12.94 11.85 -10.03
C TYR A 208 -12.03 12.70 -9.14
N TYR A 209 -10.73 12.80 -9.43
CA TYR A 209 -9.85 13.70 -8.70
C TYR A 209 -10.17 15.18 -8.93
N GLU A 210 -10.59 15.56 -10.14
CA GLU A 210 -11.08 16.91 -10.43
C GLU A 210 -12.24 17.30 -9.50
N SER A 211 -13.12 16.34 -9.17
CA SER A 211 -14.25 16.55 -8.26
C SER A 211 -13.84 16.86 -6.81
N PHE A 212 -12.61 16.57 -6.40
CA PHE A 212 -12.15 16.80 -5.02
C PHE A 212 -12.13 18.29 -4.69
N ASN A 213 -11.88 19.14 -5.68
CA ASN A 213 -11.93 20.61 -5.54
C ASN A 213 -13.29 21.06 -5.01
N GLU A 214 -14.36 20.49 -5.56
CA GLU A 214 -15.73 20.79 -5.16
C GLU A 214 -16.13 20.09 -3.86
N ILE A 215 -15.63 18.87 -3.61
CA ILE A 215 -15.98 18.08 -2.42
C ILE A 215 -15.30 18.62 -1.16
N LEU A 216 -14.06 19.07 -1.26
CA LEU A 216 -13.24 19.54 -0.14
C LEU A 216 -13.29 21.06 0.05
N SER A 217 -13.88 21.81 -0.89
CA SER A 217 -13.82 23.28 -0.90
C SER A 217 -12.39 23.80 -0.80
N LEU A 218 -11.47 23.26 -1.59
CA LEU A 218 -10.04 23.62 -1.48
C LEU A 218 -9.83 25.11 -1.83
N GLU A 219 -8.98 25.78 -1.05
CA GLU A 219 -8.55 27.15 -1.35
C GLU A 219 -7.72 27.20 -2.64
N GLU A 220 -6.82 26.23 -2.79
CA GLU A 220 -6.00 26.04 -3.99
C GLU A 220 -6.44 24.79 -4.76
N PRO A 221 -6.65 24.88 -6.09
CA PRO A 221 -7.10 23.76 -6.88
C PRO A 221 -6.13 22.57 -6.86
N PHE A 222 -6.66 21.38 -6.58
CA PHE A 222 -6.03 20.11 -6.89
C PHE A 222 -6.03 19.88 -8.41
N VAL A 223 -4.89 20.17 -9.04
CA VAL A 223 -4.73 20.11 -10.50
C VAL A 223 -4.53 18.68 -11.02
N LYS A 224 -3.63 17.91 -10.39
CA LYS A 224 -3.26 16.58 -10.88
C LYS A 224 -2.73 15.67 -9.78
N ARG A 225 -2.86 14.36 -10.02
CA ARG A 225 -2.27 13.33 -9.17
C ARG A 225 -0.76 13.20 -9.43
N VAL A 226 0.06 13.57 -8.45
CA VAL A 226 1.52 13.36 -8.47
C VAL A 226 1.91 12.36 -7.38
N ARG A 227 2.45 11.21 -7.79
CA ARG A 227 2.64 10.05 -6.90
C ARG A 227 4.01 10.01 -6.23
N ARG A 228 5.10 10.34 -6.93
CA ARG A 228 6.47 10.11 -6.46
C ARG A 228 7.43 11.21 -6.94
N PRO A 229 7.92 12.08 -6.03
CA PRO A 229 7.36 12.36 -4.70
C PRO A 229 6.00 13.10 -4.81
N PRO A 230 5.14 13.06 -3.79
CA PRO A 230 3.93 13.89 -3.74
C PRO A 230 4.33 15.36 -3.61
N ASP A 231 3.66 16.24 -4.34
CA ASP A 231 3.97 17.69 -4.41
C ASP A 231 3.00 18.58 -3.63
N ASN A 232 1.98 17.99 -2.99
CA ASN A 232 1.04 18.68 -2.13
C ASN A 232 0.42 17.73 -1.09
N MET A 233 -0.25 18.29 -0.08
CA MET A 233 -0.87 17.56 1.04
C MET A 233 -1.86 16.50 0.56
N LEU A 234 -2.71 16.81 -0.42
CA LEU A 234 -3.71 15.86 -0.91
C LEU A 234 -3.07 14.68 -1.65
N ASN A 235 -2.05 14.95 -2.47
CA ASN A 235 -1.24 13.92 -3.10
C ASN A 235 -0.53 13.04 -2.06
N ALA A 236 -0.08 13.59 -0.94
CA ALA A 236 0.52 12.84 0.15
C ALA A 236 -0.51 11.94 0.85
N LEU A 237 -1.67 12.47 1.24
CA LEU A 237 -2.76 11.71 1.89
C LEU A 237 -3.23 10.54 1.01
N ILE A 238 -3.48 10.79 -0.28
CA ILE A 238 -3.90 9.74 -1.22
C ILE A 238 -2.79 8.68 -1.37
N SER A 239 -1.52 9.10 -1.45
CA SER A 239 -0.39 8.16 -1.59
C SER A 239 -0.24 7.25 -0.36
N PHE A 240 -0.34 7.85 0.83
CA PHE A 240 -0.23 7.16 2.10
C PHE A 240 -1.40 6.18 2.28
N GLY A 241 -2.64 6.66 2.12
CA GLY A 241 -3.84 5.82 2.23
C GLY A 241 -3.84 4.65 1.24
N ASN A 242 -3.42 4.89 -0.01
CA ASN A 242 -3.29 3.82 -1.01
C ASN A 242 -2.21 2.80 -0.63
N SER A 243 -1.11 3.23 -0.01
CA SER A 243 -0.05 2.33 0.46
C SER A 243 -0.54 1.43 1.60
N LEU A 244 -1.31 1.98 2.54
CA LEU A 244 -1.97 1.21 3.59
C LEU A 244 -2.96 0.21 3.00
N LEU A 245 -3.84 0.65 2.10
CA LEU A 245 -4.84 -0.21 1.47
C LEU A 245 -4.20 -1.35 0.68
N TYR A 246 -3.11 -1.08 -0.03
CA TYR A 246 -2.36 -2.11 -0.74
C TYR A 246 -1.81 -3.18 0.21
N ALA A 247 -1.15 -2.77 1.31
CA ALA A 247 -0.64 -3.69 2.31
C ALA A 247 -1.75 -4.52 2.95
N THR A 248 -2.87 -3.89 3.31
CA THR A 248 -4.06 -4.57 3.86
C THR A 248 -4.63 -5.57 2.86
N THR A 249 -4.84 -5.17 1.61
CA THR A 249 -5.38 -6.05 0.56
C THR A 249 -4.47 -7.25 0.33
N LEU A 250 -3.16 -7.04 0.32
CA LEU A 250 -2.18 -8.11 0.17
C LEU A 250 -2.18 -9.07 1.38
N GLY A 251 -2.32 -8.54 2.60
CA GLY A 251 -2.51 -9.33 3.81
C GLY A 251 -3.78 -10.20 3.76
N GLU A 252 -4.88 -9.66 3.23
CA GLU A 252 -6.11 -10.42 3.05
C GLU A 252 -5.99 -11.48 1.95
N ILE A 253 -5.32 -11.20 0.83
CA ILE A 253 -5.04 -12.22 -0.20
C ILE A 253 -4.25 -13.39 0.40
N TYR A 254 -3.27 -13.10 1.27
CA TYR A 254 -2.44 -14.10 1.94
C TYR A 254 -3.23 -15.05 2.88
N ARG A 255 -4.47 -14.67 3.26
CA ARG A 255 -5.41 -15.51 4.01
C ARG A 255 -6.29 -16.39 3.14
N THR A 256 -6.05 -16.38 1.84
CA THR A 256 -6.75 -17.20 0.86
C THR A 256 -5.78 -18.14 0.17
N GLN A 257 -6.28 -18.90 -0.81
CA GLN A 257 -5.47 -19.75 -1.67
C GLN A 257 -5.01 -19.03 -2.95
N LEU A 258 -5.40 -17.76 -3.14
CA LEU A 258 -5.08 -16.99 -4.34
C LEU A 258 -3.59 -16.63 -4.37
N SER A 259 -2.97 -16.80 -5.53
CA SER A 259 -1.65 -16.24 -5.78
C SER A 259 -1.75 -14.72 -5.97
N PRO A 260 -1.00 -13.91 -5.19
CA PRO A 260 -1.01 -12.45 -5.29
C PRO A 260 -0.28 -11.90 -6.53
N THR A 261 0.49 -12.74 -7.24
CA THR A 261 1.26 -12.33 -8.41
C THR A 261 0.45 -12.33 -9.70
N ILE A 262 -0.66 -13.08 -9.75
CA ILE A 262 -1.52 -13.18 -10.95
C ILE A 262 -2.72 -12.24 -10.80
N SER A 263 -2.73 -11.19 -11.61
CA SER A 263 -3.80 -10.20 -11.75
C SER A 263 -4.54 -10.33 -13.09
N PHE A 264 -5.60 -9.55 -13.28
CA PHE A 264 -6.43 -9.58 -14.48
C PHE A 264 -6.53 -8.21 -15.15
N LEU A 265 -6.63 -7.13 -14.37
CA LEU A 265 -6.61 -5.76 -14.87
C LEU A 265 -5.17 -5.27 -15.07
N HIS A 266 -4.37 -5.21 -14.01
CA HIS A 266 -2.95 -4.85 -14.15
C HIS A 266 -2.16 -6.01 -14.76
N GLU A 267 -1.12 -5.70 -15.53
CA GLU A 267 -0.17 -6.72 -15.99
C GLU A 267 0.56 -7.36 -14.77
N PRO A 268 0.58 -8.71 -14.66
CA PRO A 268 1.49 -9.41 -13.77
C PRO A 268 2.93 -8.98 -14.05
N GLY A 269 3.65 -8.55 -13.02
CA GLY A 269 5.05 -8.12 -13.16
C GLY A 269 5.97 -8.94 -12.28
N ASP A 270 7.24 -9.07 -12.67
CA ASP A 270 8.22 -9.96 -12.02
C ASP A 270 8.55 -9.61 -10.55
N ARG A 271 8.15 -8.41 -10.09
CA ARG A 271 8.55 -7.86 -8.78
C ARG A 271 7.42 -7.18 -8.01
N ARG A 272 6.16 -7.44 -8.36
CA ARG A 272 5.01 -6.82 -7.67
C ARG A 272 3.84 -7.77 -7.51
N PHE A 273 3.06 -7.57 -6.46
CA PHE A 273 1.82 -8.30 -6.22
C PHE A 273 0.65 -7.61 -6.92
N SER A 274 0.55 -7.82 -8.23
CA SER A 274 -0.42 -7.10 -9.07
C SER A 274 -1.88 -7.39 -8.69
N LEU A 275 -2.22 -8.55 -8.10
CA LEU A 275 -3.60 -8.85 -7.70
C LEU A 275 -4.08 -7.92 -6.57
N ALA A 276 -3.17 -7.52 -5.69
CA ALA A 276 -3.49 -6.56 -4.64
C ALA A 276 -3.82 -5.18 -5.22
N LEU A 277 -3.20 -4.79 -6.34
CA LEU A 277 -3.55 -3.54 -7.05
C LEU A 277 -4.96 -3.61 -7.62
N ASP A 278 -5.27 -4.71 -8.33
CA ASP A 278 -6.60 -4.97 -8.89
C ASP A 278 -7.70 -4.88 -7.83
N ILE A 279 -7.56 -5.61 -6.73
CA ILE A 279 -8.56 -5.62 -5.66
C ILE A 279 -8.62 -4.25 -4.97
N SER A 280 -7.48 -3.58 -4.78
CA SER A 280 -7.45 -2.25 -4.16
C SER A 280 -8.26 -1.21 -4.95
N GLU A 281 -8.35 -1.31 -6.29
CA GLU A 281 -9.12 -0.35 -7.10
C GLU A 281 -10.58 -0.23 -6.64
N VAL A 282 -11.18 -1.36 -6.27
CA VAL A 282 -12.56 -1.45 -5.79
C VAL A 282 -12.73 -0.69 -4.47
N PHE A 283 -11.75 -0.77 -3.57
CA PHE A 283 -11.86 -0.26 -2.20
C PHE A 283 -11.31 1.16 -2.01
N LYS A 284 -10.48 1.68 -2.92
CA LYS A 284 -9.93 3.05 -2.84
C LYS A 284 -11.02 4.10 -2.60
N PRO A 285 -12.13 4.16 -3.37
CA PRO A 285 -13.19 5.14 -3.13
C PRO A 285 -13.89 4.94 -1.79
N LEU A 286 -14.07 3.70 -1.36
CA LEU A 286 -14.83 3.37 -0.15
C LEU A 286 -14.06 3.65 1.14
N LEU A 287 -12.74 3.44 1.12
CA LEU A 287 -11.90 3.49 2.31
C LEU A 287 -10.97 4.71 2.30
N VAL A 288 -10.14 4.85 1.26
CA VAL A 288 -9.10 5.89 1.23
C VAL A 288 -9.72 7.25 0.97
N ASP A 289 -10.47 7.37 -0.13
CA ASP A 289 -10.98 8.68 -0.55
C ASP A 289 -12.02 9.23 0.45
N ARG A 290 -12.83 8.35 1.05
CA ARG A 290 -13.77 8.73 2.12
C ARG A 290 -13.12 9.16 3.42
N LEU A 291 -11.89 8.72 3.71
CA LEU A 291 -11.17 9.19 4.89
C LEU A 291 -10.64 10.63 4.67
N ILE A 292 -10.50 11.05 3.41
CA ILE A 292 -9.98 12.36 3.02
C ILE A 292 -11.09 13.41 2.95
N PHE A 293 -12.29 13.02 2.48
CA PHE A 293 -13.45 13.90 2.33
C PHE A 293 -14.08 14.34 3.65
#